data_AF-A0A7C5JS77-F1
#
_entry.id   AF-A0A7C5JS77-F1
#
_cell.length_a   1.000
_cell.length_b   1.000
_cell.length_c   1.000
_cell.angle_alpha   90.00
_cell.angle_beta   90.00
_cell.angle_gamma   90.00
#
_symmetry.space_group_name_H-M   'P 1'
#
loop_
_entity.id
_entity.type
_entity.pdbx_description
1 polymer ?
#
loop_
_entity_poly.entity_id
_entity_poly.type
_entity_poly.pdbx_seq_one_letter_code
_entity_poly.pdbx_strand_id
1 'polypeptide(L)'
;MLIAQEEQILGAVDSVVSERTIRRVAFFRRAGLFSMGKKCFQISRALSVDDLWQAYSLVHDCYLARGYIDTMPGGARIRPFEAMPEMVTLVATTDGVVNADTGVLTDS
;
A
#
# COMPACT_ATOMS: atom_id res chain seq x y z
N MET A 1 31.61 40.56 -20.80
CA MET A 1 31.98 39.39 -19.97
C MET A 1 30.83 39.10 -19.02
N LEU A 2 29.71 38.55 -19.51
CA LEU A 2 28.52 38.21 -18.67
C LEU A 2 27.46 37.37 -19.41
N ILE A 3 27.84 36.61 -20.46
CA ILE A 3 26.90 35.76 -21.22
C ILE A 3 27.35 34.28 -21.22
N ALA A 4 28.56 33.97 -20.74
CA ALA A 4 29.12 32.62 -20.81
C ALA A 4 28.81 31.73 -19.58
N GLN A 5 28.02 32.19 -18.60
CA GLN A 5 27.75 31.43 -17.36
C GLN A 5 26.31 30.88 -17.24
N GLU A 6 25.36 31.26 -18.11
CA GLU A 6 23.97 30.78 -18.02
C GLU A 6 23.74 29.43 -18.73
N GLU A 7 24.45 29.13 -19.82
CA GLU A 7 24.26 27.84 -20.53
C GLU A 7 24.83 26.63 -19.75
N GLN A 8 25.75 26.87 -18.81
CA GLN A 8 26.37 25.79 -18.03
C GLN A 8 25.47 25.28 -16.89
N ILE A 9 24.42 26.02 -16.54
CA ILE A 9 23.46 25.63 -15.49
C ILE A 9 22.29 24.82 -16.08
N LEU A 10 21.89 25.07 -17.33
CA LEU A 10 20.80 24.33 -17.97
C LEU A 10 21.19 22.89 -18.36
N GLY A 11 22.47 22.63 -18.64
CA GLY A 11 22.97 21.28 -18.97
C GLY A 11 23.19 20.35 -17.76
N ALA A 12 23.10 20.87 -16.53
CA ALA A 12 23.38 20.08 -15.32
C ALA A 12 22.13 19.41 -14.72
N VAL A 13 20.93 19.88 -15.07
CA VAL A 13 19.67 19.41 -14.45
C VAL A 13 19.20 18.07 -15.03
N ASP A 14 19.68 17.66 -16.21
CA ASP A 14 19.29 16.41 -16.87
C ASP A 14 20.12 15.17 -16.46
N SER A 15 21.05 15.31 -15.51
CA SER A 15 22.17 14.35 -15.37
C SER A 15 22.19 13.42 -14.15
N VAL A 16 21.08 13.15 -13.44
CA VAL A 16 21.12 12.14 -12.35
C VAL A 16 19.85 11.29 -12.21
N VAL A 17 19.27 10.83 -13.31
CA VAL A 17 18.46 9.60 -13.24
C VAL A 17 19.39 8.42 -13.55
N SER A 18 19.94 7.81 -12.49
CA SER A 18 20.83 6.67 -12.66
C SER A 18 20.17 5.59 -13.53
N GLU A 19 20.95 4.91 -14.37
CA GLU A 19 20.43 3.83 -15.23
C GLU A 19 19.73 2.74 -14.40
N ARG A 20 20.21 2.52 -13.17
CA ARG A 20 19.57 1.66 -12.17
C ARG A 20 18.16 2.13 -11.81
N THR A 21 17.96 3.43 -11.63
CA THR A 21 16.64 4.02 -11.40
C THR A 21 15.73 3.81 -12.59
N ILE A 22 16.20 4.04 -13.81
CA ILE A 22 15.42 3.83 -15.05
C ILE A 22 14.98 2.37 -15.17
N ARG A 23 15.90 1.42 -14.99
CA ARG A 23 15.60 -0.02 -15.05
C ARG A 23 14.58 -0.43 -13.98
N ARG A 24 14.71 0.14 -12.78
CA ARG A 24 13.81 -0.14 -11.65
C ARG A 24 12.41 0.44 -11.89
N VAL A 25 12.31 1.66 -12.42
CA VAL A 25 11.03 2.27 -12.82
C VAL A 25 10.38 1.47 -13.97
N ALA A 26 11.16 1.03 -14.95
CA ALA A 26 10.66 0.21 -16.06
C ALA A 26 10.18 -1.17 -15.60
N PHE A 27 10.84 -1.77 -14.59
CA PHE A 27 10.35 -2.98 -13.93
C PHE A 27 8.99 -2.73 -13.26
N PHE A 28 8.87 -1.68 -12.45
CA PHE A 28 7.60 -1.37 -11.76
C PHE A 28 6.46 -1.03 -12.73
N ARG A 29 6.76 -0.36 -13.84
CA ARG A 29 5.77 -0.09 -14.89
C ARG A 29 5.26 -1.38 -15.53
N ARG A 30 6.15 -2.34 -15.84
CA ARG A 30 5.77 -3.66 -16.36
C ARG A 30 5.01 -4.51 -15.34
N ALA A 31 5.31 -4.35 -14.06
CA ALA A 31 4.59 -5.00 -12.95
C ALA A 31 3.21 -4.38 -12.67
N GLY A 32 2.78 -3.36 -13.45
CA GLY A 32 1.47 -2.73 -13.30
C GLY A 32 1.39 -1.68 -12.19
N LEU A 33 2.50 -1.33 -11.54
CA LEU A 33 2.50 -0.37 -10.41
C LEU A 33 2.05 1.05 -10.83
N PHE A 34 2.25 1.39 -12.10
CA PHE A 34 1.86 2.68 -12.67
C PHE A 34 0.70 2.58 -13.67
N SER A 35 0.03 1.43 -13.77
CA SER A 35 -1.19 1.39 -14.57
C SER A 35 -2.27 2.19 -13.85
N MET A 36 -2.61 3.35 -14.41
CA MET A 36 -3.77 4.15 -14.02
C MET A 36 -5.07 3.43 -14.42
N GLY A 37 -5.33 2.28 -13.81
CA GLY A 37 -6.70 1.87 -13.59
C GLY A 37 -7.23 2.77 -12.48
N LYS A 38 -8.11 3.72 -12.81
CA LYS A 38 -8.87 4.52 -11.83
C LYS A 38 -9.77 3.59 -11.01
N LYS A 39 -9.18 2.89 -10.04
CA LYS A 39 -9.85 2.64 -8.76
C LYS A 39 -9.09 3.52 -7.80
N CYS A 40 -9.63 4.72 -7.59
CA CYS A 40 -9.10 5.61 -6.59
C CYS A 40 -9.44 4.95 -5.26
N PHE A 41 -8.49 4.22 -4.69
CA PHE A 41 -8.66 3.65 -3.36
C PHE A 41 -8.33 4.75 -2.34
N GLN A 42 -9.19 4.88 -1.34
CA GLN A 42 -8.92 5.73 -0.19
C GLN A 42 -8.20 4.91 0.86
N ILE A 43 -7.08 5.43 1.36
CA ILE A 43 -6.38 4.81 2.48
C ILE A 43 -6.78 5.58 3.74
N SER A 44 -7.30 4.87 4.73
CA SER A 44 -7.66 5.43 6.03
C SER A 44 -7.36 4.43 7.14
N ARG A 45 -7.32 4.93 8.39
CA ARG A 45 -7.37 4.05 9.57
C ARG A 45 -8.77 3.47 9.66
N ALA A 46 -8.87 2.17 9.94
CA ALA A 46 -10.14 1.54 10.29
C ALA A 46 -10.56 2.05 11.68
N LEU A 47 -11.68 2.78 11.71
CA LEU A 47 -12.22 3.39 12.94
C LEU A 47 -13.58 2.82 13.34
N SER A 48 -14.24 2.10 12.43
CA SER A 48 -15.53 1.46 12.66
C SER A 48 -15.38 -0.06 12.82
N VAL A 49 -16.34 -0.67 13.50
CA VAL A 49 -16.45 -2.13 13.58
C VAL A 49 -16.61 -2.75 12.19
N ASP A 50 -17.33 -2.08 11.30
CA ASP A 50 -17.55 -2.56 9.92
C ASP A 50 -16.26 -2.56 9.09
N ASP A 51 -15.43 -1.51 9.19
CA ASP A 51 -14.12 -1.47 8.52
C ASP A 51 -13.22 -2.61 9.01
N LEU A 52 -13.16 -2.81 10.33
CA LEU A 52 -12.36 -3.86 10.95
C LEU A 52 -12.87 -5.24 10.56
N TRP A 53 -14.19 -5.45 10.58
CA TRP A 53 -14.79 -6.73 10.20
C TRP A 53 -14.53 -7.06 8.73
N GLN A 54 -14.69 -6.10 7.83
CA GLN A 54 -14.38 -6.28 6.41
C GLN A 54 -12.88 -6.60 6.21
N ALA A 55 -11.98 -5.90 6.89
CA ALA A 55 -10.55 -6.18 6.85
C ALA A 55 -10.23 -7.60 7.34
N TYR A 56 -10.73 -7.99 8.51
CA TYR A 56 -10.46 -9.31 9.08
C TYR A 56 -11.09 -10.45 8.29
N SER A 57 -12.23 -10.21 7.65
CA SER A 57 -12.86 -11.15 6.72
C SER A 57 -12.04 -11.28 5.43
N LEU A 58 -11.54 -10.16 4.89
CA LEU A 58 -10.67 -10.17 3.72
C LEU A 58 -9.37 -10.98 3.98
N VAL A 59 -8.75 -10.80 5.14
CA VAL A 59 -7.56 -11.59 5.54
C VAL A 59 -7.92 -13.07 5.69
N HIS A 60 -9.05 -13.37 6.34
CA HIS A 60 -9.54 -14.74 6.48
C HIS A 60 -9.64 -15.43 5.11
N ASP A 61 -10.36 -14.83 4.17
CA ASP A 61 -10.58 -15.42 2.85
C ASP A 61 -9.29 -15.54 2.05
N CYS A 62 -8.42 -14.52 2.13
CA CYS A 62 -7.09 -14.54 1.51
C CYS A 62 -6.17 -15.65 2.04
N TYR A 63 -6.28 -15.98 3.33
CA TYR A 63 -5.48 -17.02 3.97
C TYR A 63 -6.05 -18.42 3.71
N LEU A 64 -7.39 -18.54 3.79
CA LEU A 64 -8.10 -19.78 3.47
C LEU A 64 -7.83 -20.19 2.02
N ALA A 65 -7.97 -19.26 1.06
CA ALA A 65 -7.71 -19.53 -0.35
C ALA A 65 -6.26 -19.94 -0.64
N ARG A 66 -5.31 -19.56 0.21
CA ARG A 66 -3.89 -19.95 0.12
C ARG A 66 -3.54 -21.20 0.91
N GLY A 67 -4.50 -21.77 1.66
CA GLY A 67 -4.28 -22.93 2.52
C GLY A 67 -3.41 -22.63 3.75
N TYR A 68 -3.37 -21.38 4.21
CA TYR A 68 -2.60 -20.99 5.40
C TYR A 68 -3.35 -21.26 6.71
N ILE A 69 -4.68 -21.36 6.65
CA ILE A 69 -5.55 -21.64 7.79
C ILE A 69 -6.66 -22.59 7.35
N ASP A 70 -7.25 -23.28 8.32
CA ASP A 70 -8.53 -23.98 8.15
C ASP A 70 -9.72 -23.00 8.29
N THR A 71 -10.89 -23.43 7.83
CA THR A 71 -12.12 -22.67 7.99
C THR A 71 -12.42 -22.41 9.46
N MET A 72 -12.58 -21.15 9.85
CA MET A 72 -12.97 -20.78 11.21
C MET A 72 -14.45 -20.41 11.29
N PRO A 73 -15.17 -20.82 12.34
CA PRO A 73 -16.52 -20.32 12.60
C PRO A 73 -16.49 -18.80 12.75
N GLY A 74 -17.23 -18.07 11.91
CA GLY A 74 -17.34 -16.60 11.97
C GLY A 74 -16.70 -15.85 10.80
N GLY A 75 -15.89 -16.50 9.96
CA GLY A 75 -15.42 -15.94 8.68
C GLY A 75 -14.49 -14.71 8.80
N ALA A 76 -13.97 -14.42 9.99
CA ALA A 76 -13.06 -13.31 10.23
C ALA A 76 -11.85 -13.79 11.04
N ARG A 77 -10.66 -13.27 10.71
CA ARG A 77 -9.38 -13.76 11.24
C ARG A 77 -8.78 -12.82 12.29
N ILE A 78 -9.44 -12.70 13.44
CA ILE A 78 -9.04 -11.77 14.52
C ILE A 78 -7.80 -12.29 15.28
N ARG A 79 -6.85 -11.41 15.62
CA ARG A 79 -5.58 -11.73 16.32
C ARG A 79 -5.50 -11.04 17.68
N PRO A 80 -4.77 -11.61 18.67
CA PRO A 80 -4.64 -10.99 19.99
C PRO A 80 -4.12 -9.55 19.96
N PHE A 81 -3.19 -9.24 19.05
CA PHE A 81 -2.63 -7.89 18.92
C PHE A 81 -3.63 -6.87 18.38
N GLU A 82 -4.73 -7.28 17.77
CA GLU A 82 -5.78 -6.36 17.30
C GLU A 82 -6.56 -5.72 18.46
N ALA A 83 -6.43 -6.25 19.68
CA ALA A 83 -6.96 -5.63 20.89
C ALA A 83 -5.96 -4.67 21.56
N MET A 84 -4.72 -4.57 21.07
CA MET A 84 -3.69 -3.72 21.68
C MET A 84 -3.86 -2.26 21.20
N PRO A 85 -3.74 -1.26 22.09
CA PRO A 85 -3.88 0.15 21.71
C PRO A 85 -2.77 0.63 20.75
N GLU A 86 -1.62 -0.04 20.73
CA GLU A 86 -0.50 0.18 19.81
C GLU A 86 -0.78 -0.33 18.39
N MET A 87 -1.89 -1.06 18.21
CA MET A 87 -2.27 -1.61 16.92
C MET A 87 -3.01 -0.57 16.08
N VAL A 88 -2.50 -0.36 14.87
CA VAL A 88 -3.14 0.47 13.85
C VAL A 88 -3.44 -0.38 12.62
N THR A 89 -4.74 -0.58 12.36
CA THR A 89 -5.22 -1.19 11.11
C THR A 89 -5.50 -0.09 10.09
N LEU A 90 -4.80 -0.15 8.96
CA LEU A 90 -5.04 0.69 7.80
C LEU A 90 -5.80 -0.11 6.75
N VAL A 91 -6.81 0.49 6.14
CA VAL A 91 -7.62 -0.12 5.08
C VAL A 91 -7.53 0.71 3.81
N ALA A 92 -7.52 0.03 2.67
CA ALA A 92 -7.72 0.63 1.37
C ALA A 92 -9.14 0.30 0.90
N THR A 93 -9.96 1.33 0.67
CA THR A 93 -11.37 1.18 0.32
C THR A 93 -11.68 1.72 -1.08
N THR A 94 -12.61 1.07 -1.77
CA THR A 94 -13.25 1.57 -2.99
C THR A 94 -14.75 1.48 -2.79
N ASP A 95 -15.48 2.60 -2.95
CA ASP A 95 -16.93 2.66 -2.79
C ASP A 95 -17.44 2.05 -1.45
N GLY A 96 -16.68 2.27 -0.37
CA GLY A 96 -17.02 1.77 0.98
C GLY A 96 -16.67 0.30 1.24
N VAL A 97 -16.09 -0.40 0.26
CA VAL A 97 -15.65 -1.79 0.40
C VAL A 97 -14.16 -1.85 0.66
N VAL A 98 -13.75 -2.58 1.72
CA VAL A 98 -12.32 -2.81 2.00
C VAL A 98 -11.75 -3.80 0.98
N ASN A 99 -10.71 -3.38 0.25
CA ASN A 99 -10.04 -4.19 -0.77
C ASN A 99 -8.64 -4.64 -0.37
N ALA A 100 -8.04 -3.99 0.63
CA ALA A 100 -6.78 -4.38 1.25
C ALA A 100 -6.71 -3.84 2.68
N ASP A 101 -5.97 -4.53 3.53
CA ASP A 101 -5.62 -4.06 4.86
C ASP A 101 -4.12 -4.23 5.12
N THR A 102 -3.59 -3.43 6.04
CA THR A 102 -2.30 -3.68 6.66
C THR A 102 -2.34 -3.25 8.12
N GLY A 103 -1.79 -4.10 8.97
CA GLY A 103 -1.62 -3.80 10.38
C GLY A 103 -0.20 -3.33 10.68
N VAL A 104 -0.07 -2.24 11.44
CA VAL A 104 1.19 -1.82 12.05
C VAL A 104 1.04 -1.85 13.58
N LEU A 105 1.92 -2.58 14.25
CA LEU A 105 2.06 -2.53 15.70
C LEU A 105 3.25 -1.62 16.00
N THR A 106 3.02 -0.52 16.71
CA THR A 106 4.09 0.40 17.09
C THR A 106 4.82 -0.10 18.33
N ASP A 107 6.15 -0.07 18.31
CA ASP A 107 6.95 -0.29 19.52
C ASP A 107 6.87 0.97 20.40
N SER A 108 6.68 0.79 21.71
CA SER A 108 6.48 1.86 22.69
C SER A 108 7.75 2.18 23.46
#